data_AF-A0A842TQ10-F1
#
_entry.id   AF-A0A842TQ10-F1
#
_cell.length_a   1.000
_cell.length_b   1.000
_cell.length_c   1.000
_cell.angle_alpha   90.00
_cell.angle_beta   90.00
_cell.angle_gamma   90.00
#
_symmetry.space_group_name_H-M   'P 1'
#
loop_
_entity.id
_entity.type
_entity.pdbx_description
1 polymer ?
#
loop_
_entity_poly.entity_id
_entity_poly.type
_entity_poly.pdbx_seq_one_letter_code
_entity_poly.pdbx_strand_id
1 'polypeptide(L)'
;MKPFKPLVFNILNNNSYPIHPLPKGSGFLGSLWVKTDVYEIFEQLTRGNLEPFELVESRIITKNKEEKMIMWNNTLLYNDKGNVIGTLSAGTDITERRKAEIKLKKIETKFQNFVENAQIGIWAVDKDGYTTYTNKRMTEILGYSKEEFLNGHIFDFMDQENKKKAECYTESRKKGVKEDHTFEFLHKNGSNIQTLLSARPIYDNDDNYIGALAHISLITEELLKFVKK
;
A
#
# COMPACT_ATOMS: atom_id res chain seq x y z
N MET A 1 -22.65 12.45 -16.84
CA MET A 1 -21.35 12.46 -16.16
C MET A 1 -20.39 11.59 -16.93
N LYS A 2 -19.34 12.16 -17.55
CA LYS A 2 -18.27 11.38 -18.18
C LYS A 2 -17.29 10.89 -17.09
N PRO A 3 -16.69 9.71 -17.25
CA PRO A 3 -15.84 9.11 -16.22
C PRO A 3 -14.53 9.87 -16.07
N PHE A 4 -14.10 10.04 -14.82
CA PHE A 4 -12.79 10.51 -14.40
C PHE A 4 -11.70 9.61 -14.97
N LYS A 5 -10.84 10.15 -15.84
CA LYS A 5 -9.57 9.53 -16.24
C LYS A 5 -8.45 10.44 -15.74
N PRO A 6 -7.71 10.07 -14.68
CA PRO A 6 -6.54 10.82 -14.30
C PRO A 6 -5.52 10.70 -15.44
N LEU A 7 -5.08 11.82 -16.00
CA LEU A 7 -3.86 11.83 -16.81
C LEU A 7 -2.68 11.66 -15.86
N VAL A 8 -2.35 10.41 -15.56
CA VAL A 8 -1.06 10.06 -14.96
C VAL A 8 -0.04 10.15 -16.08
N PHE A 9 0.66 11.27 -16.20
CA PHE A 9 1.86 11.30 -17.04
C PHE A 9 2.90 10.39 -16.36
N ASN A 10 3.19 9.26 -16.99
CA ASN A 10 4.29 8.37 -16.62
C ASN A 10 5.61 9.11 -16.84
N ILE A 11 6.07 9.83 -15.83
CA ILE A 11 7.40 10.44 -15.83
C ILE A 11 8.40 9.36 -15.39
N LEU A 12 8.70 8.44 -16.32
CA LEU A 12 9.85 7.56 -16.22
C LEU A 12 10.97 8.09 -17.12
N ASN A 13 12.15 8.19 -16.51
CA ASN A 13 13.50 8.31 -17.08
C ASN A 13 14.13 9.71 -17.21
N ASN A 14 15.08 9.93 -16.28
CA ASN A 14 16.44 10.42 -16.46
C ASN A 14 16.76 11.67 -17.30
N ASN A 15 17.40 12.60 -16.59
CA ASN A 15 18.49 13.49 -16.99
C ASN A 15 18.23 14.58 -18.05
N SER A 16 18.36 15.82 -17.58
CA SER A 16 18.64 17.04 -18.36
C SER A 16 17.47 17.62 -19.15
N TYR A 17 16.42 18.05 -18.47
CA TYR A 17 15.39 18.90 -19.10
C TYR A 17 15.82 20.38 -19.04
N PRO A 18 15.73 21.14 -20.15
CA PRO A 18 16.01 22.57 -20.15
C PRO A 18 15.05 23.31 -19.22
N ILE A 19 15.56 24.29 -18.49
CA ILE A 19 14.78 25.09 -17.54
C ILE A 19 14.48 26.43 -18.19
N HIS A 20 13.21 26.83 -18.22
CA HIS A 20 12.77 28.04 -18.90
C HIS A 20 12.41 29.13 -17.88
N PRO A 21 12.72 30.40 -18.17
CA PRO A 21 12.16 31.52 -17.41
C PRO A 21 10.64 31.56 -17.65
N LEU A 22 9.88 31.89 -16.61
CA LEU A 22 8.43 32.13 -16.77
C LEU A 22 8.19 33.24 -17.80
N PRO A 23 7.14 33.15 -18.64
CA PRO A 23 6.79 34.19 -19.60
C PRO A 23 6.55 35.55 -18.92
N LYS A 24 6.95 36.62 -19.62
CA LYS A 24 6.71 38.01 -19.18
C LYS A 24 5.20 38.25 -19.06
N GLY A 25 4.75 38.75 -17.91
CA GLY A 25 3.33 39.01 -17.61
C GLY A 25 2.70 38.12 -16.54
N SER A 26 3.45 37.15 -16.00
CA SER A 26 2.97 36.19 -14.98
C SER A 26 2.86 36.73 -13.55
N GLY A 27 3.13 38.02 -13.30
CA GLY A 27 3.01 38.66 -11.97
C GLY A 27 3.93 38.08 -10.88
N PHE A 28 4.77 37.09 -11.19
CA PHE A 28 5.65 36.43 -10.23
C PHE A 28 6.85 37.33 -9.89
N LEU A 29 6.90 37.79 -8.63
CA LEU A 29 7.95 38.65 -8.07
C LEU A 29 9.27 37.91 -7.74
N GLY A 30 9.60 36.84 -8.47
CA GLY A 30 10.83 36.09 -8.28
C GLY A 30 11.24 35.30 -9.52
N SER A 31 12.55 35.28 -9.80
CA SER A 31 13.17 34.48 -10.85
C SER A 31 13.05 32.99 -10.55
N LEU A 32 11.89 32.40 -10.84
CA LEU A 32 11.63 30.98 -10.74
C LEU A 32 11.86 30.34 -12.12
N TRP A 33 12.68 29.30 -12.15
CA TRP A 33 12.97 28.53 -13.35
C TRP A 33 12.12 27.26 -13.32
N VAL A 34 11.39 26.98 -14.40
CA VAL A 34 10.45 25.85 -14.45
C VAL A 34 10.83 24.86 -15.54
N LYS A 35 10.56 23.57 -15.31
CA LYS A 35 10.81 22.52 -16.29
C LYS A 35 9.95 22.73 -17.56
N THR A 36 10.46 22.30 -18.71
CA THR A 36 9.82 22.42 -20.04
C THR A 36 8.35 22.00 -20.03
N ASP A 37 8.02 20.88 -19.38
CA ASP A 37 6.65 20.36 -19.30
C ASP A 37 5.66 21.35 -18.65
N VAL A 38 6.14 22.17 -17.69
CA VAL A 38 5.31 23.20 -17.05
C VAL A 38 5.20 24.45 -17.91
N TYR A 39 6.26 24.77 -18.66
CA TYR A 39 6.25 25.87 -19.62
C TYR A 39 5.23 25.60 -20.75
N GLU A 40 5.19 24.37 -21.27
CA GLU A 40 4.23 23.96 -22.30
C GLU A 40 2.78 24.03 -21.82
N ILE A 41 2.50 23.63 -20.58
CA ILE A 41 1.17 23.77 -19.96
C ILE A 41 0.77 25.25 -19.87
N PHE A 42 1.70 26.12 -19.48
CA PHE A 42 1.44 27.56 -19.38
C PHE A 42 1.14 28.20 -20.75
N GLU A 43 1.90 27.87 -21.79
CA GLU A 43 1.66 28.31 -23.18
C GLU A 43 0.31 27.83 -23.73
N GLN A 44 -0.10 26.61 -23.41
CA GLN A 44 -1.38 26.07 -23.88
C GLN A 44 -2.58 26.69 -23.14
N LEU A 45 -2.44 26.98 -21.84
CA LEU A 45 -3.45 27.69 -21.04
C LEU A 45 -3.65 29.14 -21.51
N THR A 46 -2.57 29.88 -21.78
CA THR A 46 -2.66 31.29 -22.23
C THR A 46 -3.25 31.44 -23.63
N ARG A 47 -3.10 30.41 -24.48
CA ARG A 47 -3.72 30.36 -25.82
C ARG A 47 -5.20 29.96 -25.80
N GLY A 48 -5.78 29.67 -24.63
CA GLY A 48 -7.17 29.25 -24.49
C GLY A 48 -7.46 27.84 -25.04
N ASN A 49 -6.42 27.03 -25.27
CA ASN A 49 -6.52 25.70 -25.87
C ASN A 49 -6.73 24.57 -24.85
N LEU A 50 -6.71 24.90 -23.55
CA LEU A 50 -6.93 23.96 -22.45
C LEU A 50 -8.03 24.49 -21.53
N GLU A 51 -9.01 23.65 -21.22
CA GLU A 51 -9.87 23.83 -20.05
C GLU A 51 -8.99 23.85 -18.79
N PRO A 52 -9.22 24.76 -17.82
CA PRO A 52 -8.44 24.79 -16.59
C PRO A 52 -8.60 23.46 -15.86
N PHE A 53 -7.56 22.64 -15.85
CA PHE A 53 -7.52 21.43 -15.05
C PHE A 53 -7.30 21.81 -13.58
N GLU A 54 -8.20 21.37 -12.73
CA GLU A 54 -8.08 21.40 -11.27
C GLU A 54 -6.88 20.53 -10.87
N LEU A 55 -5.89 21.15 -10.21
CA LEU A 55 -4.64 20.56 -9.70
C LEU A 55 -3.66 19.97 -10.73
N VAL A 56 -2.52 20.64 -10.92
CA VAL A 56 -1.32 20.07 -11.55
C VAL A 56 -0.19 20.00 -10.55
N GLU A 57 0.36 18.82 -10.31
CA GLU A 57 1.57 18.69 -9.49
C GLU A 57 2.83 18.75 -10.34
N SER A 58 3.79 19.56 -9.92
CA SER A 58 5.07 19.67 -10.61
C SER A 58 6.24 19.89 -9.67
N ARG A 59 7.41 19.45 -10.11
CA ARG A 59 8.69 19.66 -9.43
C ARG A 59 9.29 20.97 -9.88
N ILE A 60 9.54 21.86 -8.94
CA ILE A 60 10.29 23.10 -9.15
C ILE A 60 11.64 23.04 -8.46
N ILE A 61 12.56 23.89 -8.89
CA ILE A 61 13.84 24.13 -8.22
C ILE A 61 13.82 25.56 -7.68
N THR A 62 14.00 25.73 -6.37
CA THR A 62 14.03 27.05 -5.73
C THR A 62 15.33 27.79 -6.06
N LYS A 63 15.39 29.10 -5.76
CA LYS A 63 16.64 29.88 -5.84
C LYS A 63 17.79 29.27 -5.03
N ASN A 64 17.47 28.52 -3.97
CA ASN A 64 18.43 27.83 -3.11
C ASN A 64 18.81 26.45 -3.66
N LYS A 65 18.40 26.10 -4.89
CA LYS A 65 18.61 24.79 -5.53
C LYS A 65 17.91 23.62 -4.83
N GLU A 66 16.89 23.89 -4.03
CA GLU A 66 16.08 22.84 -3.41
C GLU A 66 14.98 22.38 -4.38
N GLU A 67 14.80 21.07 -4.54
CA GLU A 67 13.66 20.52 -5.27
C GLU A 67 12.41 20.53 -4.37
N LYS A 68 11.34 21.14 -4.88
CA LYS A 68 10.04 21.17 -4.21
C LYS A 68 8.95 20.65 -5.13
N MET A 69 8.04 19.86 -4.56
CA MET A 69 6.81 19.46 -5.23
C MET A 69 5.74 20.50 -4.95
N ILE A 70 5.24 21.14 -6.00
CA ILE A 70 4.19 22.15 -5.92
C ILE A 70 2.94 21.63 -6.59
N MET A 71 1.83 21.72 -5.87
CA MET A 71 0.48 21.53 -6.38
C MET A 71 -0.07 22.87 -6.84
N TRP A 72 -0.30 22.99 -8.14
CA TRP A 72 -0.76 24.21 -8.80
C TRP A 72 -2.26 24.19 -8.99
N ASN A 73 -2.92 25.25 -8.52
CA ASN A 73 -4.28 25.59 -8.87
C ASN A 73 -4.25 26.77 -9.85
N ASN A 74 -4.72 26.57 -11.07
CA ASN A 74 -4.68 27.56 -12.13
C ASN A 74 -6.10 27.97 -12.52
N THR A 75 -6.35 29.27 -12.63
CA THR A 75 -7.61 29.85 -13.08
C THR A 75 -7.34 30.86 -14.17
N LEU A 76 -8.10 30.80 -15.27
CA LEU A 76 -7.98 31.77 -16.36
C LEU A 76 -8.70 33.07 -16.01
N LEU A 77 -8.07 34.19 -16.35
CA LEU A 77 -8.64 35.52 -16.22
C LEU A 77 -9.13 35.99 -17.60
N TYR A 78 -10.34 36.53 -17.66
CA TYR A 78 -10.99 36.97 -18.89
C TYR A 78 -11.28 38.47 -18.83
N ASN A 79 -11.29 39.14 -19.98
CA ASN A 79 -11.86 40.49 -20.10
C ASN A 79 -13.37 40.44 -20.40
N ASP A 80 -13.99 41.62 -20.43
CA ASP A 80 -15.42 41.79 -20.71
C ASP A 80 -15.87 41.28 -22.10
N LYS A 81 -14.91 41.02 -23.01
CA LYS A 81 -15.17 40.45 -24.35
C LYS A 81 -15.01 38.92 -24.38
N GLY A 82 -14.78 38.28 -23.24
CA GLY A 82 -14.57 36.84 -23.12
C GLY A 82 -13.20 36.34 -23.58
N ASN A 83 -12.24 37.25 -23.83
CA ASN A 83 -10.89 36.86 -24.23
C ASN A 83 -10.02 36.63 -22.98
N VAL A 84 -9.20 35.58 -23.01
CA VAL A 84 -8.20 35.31 -21.96
C VAL A 84 -7.20 36.45 -21.91
N ILE A 85 -7.05 37.07 -20.75
CA ILE A 85 -6.09 38.16 -20.49
C ILE A 85 -4.98 37.76 -19.52
N GLY A 86 -5.08 36.58 -18.91
CA GLY A 86 -4.04 36.06 -18.03
C GLY A 86 -4.44 34.78 -17.33
N THR A 87 -3.57 34.35 -16.42
CA THR A 87 -3.77 33.18 -15.56
C THR A 87 -3.42 33.56 -14.13
N LEU A 88 -4.28 33.21 -13.19
CA LEU A 88 -4.00 33.22 -11.76
C LEU A 88 -3.56 31.82 -11.34
N SER A 89 -2.37 31.70 -10.76
CA SER A 89 -1.79 30.44 -10.31
C SER A 89 -1.46 30.48 -8.82
N ALA A 90 -2.00 29.56 -8.04
CA ALA A 90 -1.66 29.35 -6.64
C ALA A 90 -0.91 28.02 -6.47
N GLY A 91 0.29 28.08 -5.90
CA GLY A 91 1.13 26.90 -5.65
C GLY A 91 1.15 26.51 -4.18
N THR A 92 0.77 25.29 -3.85
CA THR A 92 0.92 24.71 -2.51
C THR A 92 2.13 23.79 -2.47
N ASP A 93 3.06 24.00 -1.55
CA ASP A 93 4.18 23.08 -1.32
C ASP A 93 3.66 21.79 -0.69
N ILE A 94 3.74 20.70 -1.45
CA ILE A 94 3.32 19.35 -1.04
C ILE A 94 4.53 18.41 -0.90
N THR A 95 5.75 18.95 -0.83
CA THR A 95 6.99 18.16 -0.83
C THR A 95 7.02 17.14 0.31
N GLU A 96 6.77 17.58 1.54
CA GLU A 96 6.84 16.70 2.71
C GLU A 96 5.71 15.67 2.72
N ARG A 97 4.49 16.08 2.31
CA ARG A 97 3.36 15.16 2.14
C ARG A 97 3.69 14.05 1.13
N ARG A 98 4.20 14.41 -0.05
CA ARG A 98 4.57 13.44 -1.09
C ARG A 98 5.70 12.52 -0.65
N LYS A 99 6.72 13.04 0.04
CA LYS A 99 7.79 12.20 0.62
C LYS A 99 7.23 11.20 1.62
N ALA A 100 6.31 11.62 2.49
CA ALA A 100 5.67 10.73 3.46
C ALA A 100 4.85 9.64 2.77
N GLU A 101 4.01 9.99 1.78
CA GLU A 101 3.22 9.05 0.98
C GLU A 101 4.11 8.02 0.25
N ILE A 102 5.17 8.47 -0.41
CA ILE A 102 6.12 7.58 -1.11
C ILE A 102 6.85 6.68 -0.12
N LYS A 103 7.28 7.21 1.03
CA LYS A 103 7.94 6.42 2.07
C LYS A 103 7.01 5.35 2.61
N LEU A 104 5.75 5.70 2.91
CA LEU A 104 4.72 4.75 3.35
C LEU A 104 4.53 3.65 2.31
N LYS A 105 4.31 4.02 1.04
CA LYS A 105 4.10 3.04 -0.03
C LYS A 105 5.29 2.10 -0.21
N LYS A 106 6.51 2.64 -0.12
CA LYS A 106 7.75 1.85 -0.19
C LYS A 106 7.86 0.88 0.98
N ILE A 107 7.45 1.27 2.18
CA ILE A 107 7.43 0.38 3.35
C ILE A 107 6.38 -0.71 3.15
N GLU A 108 5.16 -0.36 2.73
CA GLU A 108 4.08 -1.31 2.45
C GLU A 108 4.50 -2.38 1.43
N THR A 109 5.03 -1.96 0.27
CA THR A 109 5.50 -2.89 -0.76
C THR A 109 6.66 -3.76 -0.28
N LYS A 110 7.60 -3.20 0.50
CA LYS A 110 8.69 -3.98 1.09
C LYS A 110 8.17 -5.02 2.08
N PHE A 111 7.22 -4.65 2.92
CA PHE A 111 6.61 -5.55 3.89
C PHE A 111 5.85 -6.68 3.20
N GLN A 112 5.02 -6.36 2.20
CA GLN A 112 4.34 -7.37 1.37
C GLN A 112 5.34 -8.34 0.74
N ASN A 113 6.41 -7.84 0.14
CA ASN A 113 7.45 -8.70 -0.44
C ASN A 113 8.14 -9.58 0.62
N PHE A 114 8.40 -9.06 1.82
CA PHE A 114 9.01 -9.85 2.89
C PHE A 114 8.10 -11.00 3.33
N VAL A 115 6.82 -10.73 3.55
CA VAL A 115 5.85 -11.72 4.00
C VAL A 115 5.57 -12.77 2.91
N GLU A 116 5.45 -12.37 1.65
CA GLU A 116 5.19 -13.29 0.52
C GLU A 116 6.39 -14.19 0.18
N ASN A 117 7.62 -13.76 0.49
CA ASN A 117 8.84 -14.56 0.27
C ASN A 117 9.32 -15.29 1.55
N ALA A 118 8.58 -15.21 2.66
CA ALA A 118 8.94 -15.91 3.87
C ALA A 118 8.85 -17.43 3.69
N GLN A 119 9.79 -18.19 4.26
CA GLN A 119 9.79 -19.67 4.22
C GLN A 119 8.82 -20.32 5.21
N ILE A 120 8.10 -19.49 5.97
CA ILE A 120 7.04 -19.89 6.90
C ILE A 120 5.67 -19.53 6.30
N GLY A 121 4.67 -20.38 6.55
CA GLY A 121 3.28 -20.05 6.26
C GLY A 121 2.80 -18.99 7.23
N ILE A 122 2.20 -17.91 6.74
CA ILE A 122 1.67 -16.82 7.55
C ILE A 122 0.17 -16.75 7.28
N TRP A 123 -0.62 -16.74 8.35
CA TRP A 123 -2.07 -16.76 8.29
C TRP A 123 -2.64 -15.83 9.36
N ALA A 124 -3.48 -14.88 8.95
CA ALA A 124 -4.21 -14.00 9.87
C ALA A 124 -5.71 -14.20 9.69
N VAL A 125 -6.42 -14.15 10.81
CA VAL A 125 -7.88 -14.30 10.89
C VAL A 125 -8.46 -13.18 11.72
N ASP A 126 -9.72 -12.85 11.47
CA ASP A 126 -10.48 -11.91 12.32
C ASP A 126 -10.95 -12.58 13.62
N LYS A 127 -11.67 -11.80 14.43
CA LYS A 127 -12.22 -12.23 15.72
C LYS A 127 -13.23 -13.39 15.61
N ASP A 128 -13.83 -13.54 14.43
CA ASP A 128 -14.85 -14.52 14.12
C ASP A 128 -14.25 -15.76 13.43
N GLY A 129 -12.93 -15.77 13.22
CA GLY A 129 -12.18 -16.90 12.67
C GLY A 129 -12.16 -16.95 11.14
N TYR A 130 -12.59 -15.91 10.44
CA TYR A 130 -12.47 -15.82 8.99
C TYR A 130 -11.10 -15.31 8.57
N THR A 131 -10.55 -15.89 7.52
CA THR A 131 -9.21 -15.52 7.05
C THR A 131 -9.20 -14.10 6.48
N THR A 132 -8.34 -13.25 7.04
CA THR A 132 -8.11 -11.88 6.54
C THR A 132 -6.85 -11.77 5.71
N TYR A 133 -5.88 -12.66 5.94
CA TYR A 133 -4.64 -12.69 5.17
C TYR A 133 -4.01 -14.08 5.15
N THR A 134 -3.40 -14.46 4.03
CA THR A 134 -2.51 -15.61 3.93
C THR A 134 -1.39 -15.30 2.93
N ASN A 135 -0.17 -15.76 3.23
CA ASN A 135 0.96 -15.64 2.30
C ASN A 135 1.03 -16.84 1.34
N LYS A 136 1.82 -16.71 0.28
CA LYS A 136 2.06 -17.78 -0.68
C LYS A 136 2.51 -19.09 -0.02
N ARG A 137 3.44 -19.01 0.94
CA ARG A 137 3.99 -20.20 1.59
C ARG A 137 2.93 -21.03 2.32
N MET A 138 1.95 -20.39 2.96
CA MET A 138 0.83 -21.07 3.60
C MET A 138 0.00 -21.87 2.59
N THR A 139 -0.29 -21.27 1.43
CA THR A 139 -1.02 -21.93 0.34
C THR A 139 -0.25 -23.13 -0.22
N GLU A 140 1.08 -23.04 -0.31
CA GLU A 140 1.94 -24.15 -0.72
C GLU A 140 1.97 -25.29 0.32
N ILE A 141 1.95 -24.96 1.62
CA ILE A 141 2.01 -25.94 2.70
C ILE A 141 0.71 -26.74 2.81
N LEU A 142 -0.47 -26.10 2.70
CA LEU A 142 -1.77 -26.78 2.85
C LEU A 142 -2.46 -27.13 1.52
N GLY A 143 -1.94 -26.64 0.39
CA GLY A 143 -2.44 -26.98 -0.95
C GLY A 143 -3.73 -26.27 -1.36
N TYR A 144 -4.28 -25.39 -0.52
CA TYR A 144 -5.44 -24.56 -0.84
C TYR A 144 -5.03 -23.28 -1.55
N SER A 145 -5.87 -22.80 -2.46
CA SER A 145 -5.66 -21.51 -3.11
C SER A 145 -5.82 -20.36 -2.10
N LYS A 146 -5.25 -19.20 -2.42
CA LYS A 146 -5.44 -17.99 -1.62
C LYS A 146 -6.91 -17.60 -1.50
N GLU A 147 -7.70 -17.81 -2.55
CA GLU A 147 -9.14 -17.53 -2.57
C GLU A 147 -9.92 -18.49 -1.66
N GLU A 148 -9.55 -19.77 -1.61
CA GLU A 148 -10.15 -20.74 -0.70
C GLU A 148 -9.87 -20.37 0.76
N PHE A 149 -8.66 -19.91 1.07
CA PHE A 149 -8.33 -19.36 2.38
C PHE A 149 -9.19 -18.14 2.72
N LEU A 150 -9.18 -17.11 1.86
CA LEU A 150 -9.87 -15.84 2.11
C LEU A 150 -11.39 -15.99 2.24
N ASN A 151 -11.97 -17.02 1.63
CA ASN A 151 -13.39 -17.34 1.76
C ASN A 151 -13.70 -18.39 2.84
N GLY A 152 -12.66 -18.91 3.51
CA GLY A 152 -12.75 -20.01 4.47
C GLY A 152 -12.62 -19.55 5.92
N HIS A 153 -13.25 -20.32 6.80
CA HIS A 153 -13.09 -20.21 8.25
C HIS A 153 -11.89 -21.06 8.71
N ILE A 154 -11.24 -20.70 9.82
CA ILE A 154 -10.06 -21.43 10.32
C ILE A 154 -10.26 -22.94 10.44
N PHE A 155 -11.47 -23.34 10.81
CA PHE A 155 -11.84 -24.73 11.04
C PHE A 155 -11.96 -25.55 9.74
N ASP A 156 -12.05 -24.93 8.57
CA ASP A 156 -12.20 -25.65 7.30
C ASP A 156 -10.94 -26.43 6.90
N PHE A 157 -9.80 -26.08 7.50
CA PHE A 157 -8.47 -26.64 7.19
C PHE A 157 -8.01 -27.68 8.21
N MET A 158 -8.94 -28.32 8.92
CA MET A 158 -8.66 -29.28 9.98
C MET A 158 -9.77 -30.34 10.12
N ASP A 159 -9.41 -31.51 10.63
CA ASP A 159 -10.37 -32.57 10.96
C ASP A 159 -11.19 -32.26 12.21
N GLN A 160 -12.18 -33.11 12.51
CA GLN A 160 -13.12 -32.89 13.62
C GLN A 160 -12.46 -32.91 15.01
N GLU A 161 -11.36 -33.62 15.21
CA GLU A 161 -10.64 -33.65 16.48
C GLU A 161 -9.84 -32.36 16.66
N ASN A 162 -9.14 -31.95 15.62
CA ASN A 162 -8.32 -30.75 15.58
C ASN A 162 -9.18 -29.46 15.65
N LYS A 163 -10.41 -29.48 15.12
CA LYS A 163 -11.41 -28.41 15.34
C LYS A 163 -11.64 -28.11 16.82
N LYS A 164 -11.91 -29.14 17.63
CA LYS A 164 -12.15 -28.97 19.07
C LYS A 164 -10.94 -28.40 19.80
N LYS A 165 -9.73 -28.84 19.42
CA LYS A 165 -8.48 -28.28 19.97
C LYS A 165 -8.34 -26.80 19.59
N ALA A 166 -8.57 -26.47 18.32
CA ALA A 166 -8.48 -25.10 17.82
C ALA A 166 -9.50 -24.16 18.45
N GLU A 167 -10.71 -24.63 18.78
CA GLU A 167 -11.71 -23.86 19.54
C GLU A 167 -11.17 -23.47 20.92
N CYS A 168 -10.64 -24.44 21.68
CA CYS A 168 -10.03 -24.17 22.99
C CYS A 168 -8.87 -23.17 22.92
N TYR A 169 -8.02 -23.31 21.89
CA TYR A 169 -6.91 -22.40 21.64
C TYR A 169 -7.38 -20.99 21.25
N THR A 170 -8.44 -20.89 20.45
CA THR A 170 -9.04 -19.59 20.06
C THR A 170 -9.58 -18.85 21.29
N GLU A 171 -10.30 -19.53 22.18
CA GLU A 171 -10.80 -18.93 23.42
C GLU A 171 -9.68 -18.54 24.39
N SER A 172 -8.58 -19.29 24.41
CA SER A 172 -7.39 -18.93 25.18
C SER A 172 -6.69 -17.70 24.61
N ARG A 173 -6.58 -17.58 23.28
CA ARG A 173 -6.00 -16.42 22.59
C ARG A 173 -6.78 -15.14 22.82
N LYS A 174 -8.12 -15.20 22.86
CA LYS A 174 -8.98 -14.06 23.25
C LYS A 174 -8.65 -13.51 24.64
N LYS A 175 -8.10 -14.35 25.53
CA LYS A 175 -7.64 -13.98 26.88
C LYS A 175 -6.16 -13.56 26.94
N GLY A 176 -5.50 -13.39 25.79
CA GLY A 176 -4.11 -12.97 25.69
C GLY A 176 -3.08 -14.10 25.77
N VAL A 177 -3.51 -15.37 25.82
CA VAL A 177 -2.60 -16.51 25.80
C VAL A 177 -1.93 -16.59 24.43
N LYS A 178 -0.63 -16.81 24.43
CA LYS A 178 0.17 -17.02 23.23
C LYS A 178 0.60 -18.48 23.20
N GLU A 179 0.50 -19.12 22.05
CA GLU A 179 0.74 -20.55 21.91
C GLU A 179 1.84 -20.86 20.91
N ASP A 180 2.63 -21.87 21.25
CA ASP A 180 3.68 -22.46 20.44
C ASP A 180 3.60 -23.98 20.64
N HIS A 181 3.11 -24.72 19.65
CA HIS A 181 2.97 -26.18 19.74
C HIS A 181 2.93 -26.83 18.35
N THR A 182 2.97 -28.16 18.31
CA THR A 182 2.71 -28.88 17.07
C THR A 182 1.22 -28.92 16.79
N PHE A 183 0.82 -28.74 15.53
CA PHE A 183 -0.56 -28.84 15.09
C PHE A 183 -0.63 -29.54 13.74
N GLU A 184 -1.67 -30.36 13.59
CA GLU A 184 -1.91 -31.14 12.39
C GLU A 184 -3.04 -30.49 11.60
N PHE A 185 -2.73 -30.04 10.40
CA PHE A 185 -3.68 -29.43 9.48
C PHE A 185 -4.08 -30.42 8.40
N LEU A 186 -5.29 -30.28 7.87
CA LEU A 186 -5.74 -31.03 6.71
C LEU A 186 -5.21 -30.35 5.45
N HIS A 187 -4.52 -31.09 4.58
CA HIS A 187 -4.15 -30.62 3.26
C HIS A 187 -5.29 -30.88 2.26
N LYS A 188 -5.36 -30.09 1.18
CA LYS A 188 -6.42 -30.18 0.17
C LYS A 188 -6.59 -31.56 -0.48
N ASN A 189 -5.51 -32.33 -0.59
CA ASN A 189 -5.53 -33.69 -1.12
C ASN A 189 -6.07 -34.75 -0.11
N GLY A 190 -6.43 -34.34 1.12
CA GLY A 190 -6.93 -35.19 2.19
C GLY A 190 -5.86 -35.76 3.14
N SER A 191 -4.56 -35.54 2.89
CA SER A 191 -3.51 -35.93 3.83
C SER A 191 -3.37 -34.93 4.97
N ASN A 192 -2.89 -35.39 6.12
CA ASN A 192 -2.58 -34.50 7.22
C ASN A 192 -1.13 -33.99 7.17
N ILE A 193 -0.94 -32.73 7.54
CA ILE A 193 0.36 -32.04 7.55
C ILE A 193 0.67 -31.60 8.96
N GLN A 194 1.74 -32.16 9.52
CA GLN A 194 2.23 -31.78 10.84
C GLN A 194 3.10 -30.52 10.74
N THR A 195 2.77 -29.54 11.58
CA THR A 195 3.41 -28.22 11.57
C THR A 195 3.79 -27.79 12.98
N LEU A 196 4.81 -26.95 13.10
CA LEU A 196 4.99 -26.13 14.28
C LEU A 196 4.16 -24.86 14.10
N LEU A 197 3.18 -24.65 14.97
CA LEU A 197 2.28 -23.52 14.98
C LEU A 197 2.69 -22.56 16.10
N SER A 198 2.81 -21.29 15.76
CA SER A 198 2.82 -20.19 16.73
C SER A 198 1.66 -19.26 16.41
N ALA A 199 0.81 -18.98 17.39
CA ALA A 199 -0.30 -18.04 17.20
C ALA A 199 -0.34 -16.99 18.30
N ARG A 200 -0.59 -15.75 17.88
CA ARG A 200 -0.62 -14.57 18.73
C ARG A 200 -1.92 -13.80 18.49
N PRO A 201 -2.56 -13.25 19.54
CA PRO A 201 -3.70 -12.37 19.37
C PRO A 201 -3.27 -11.04 18.73
N ILE A 202 -4.19 -10.45 17.96
CA ILE A 202 -4.07 -9.11 17.37
C ILE A 202 -5.07 -8.21 18.09
N TYR A 203 -4.62 -7.03 18.49
CA TYR A 203 -5.42 -6.00 19.13
C TYR A 203 -5.46 -4.74 18.27
N ASP A 204 -6.54 -3.96 18.37
CA ASP A 204 -6.59 -2.60 17.83
C ASP A 204 -5.89 -1.60 18.78
N ASN A 205 -5.97 -0.30 18.47
CA ASN A 205 -5.36 0.76 19.28
C ASN A 205 -6.04 0.97 20.64
N ASP A 206 -7.22 0.40 20.84
CA ASP A 206 -8.02 0.51 22.06
C ASP A 206 -7.97 -0.80 22.88
N ASP A 207 -6.96 -1.65 22.61
CA ASP A 207 -6.74 -2.96 23.24
C ASP A 207 -7.88 -3.98 23.05
N ASN A 208 -8.76 -3.79 22.07
CA ASN A 208 -9.80 -4.77 21.76
C ASN A 208 -9.24 -5.89 20.89
N TYR A 209 -9.60 -7.14 21.20
CA TYR A 209 -9.24 -8.29 20.38
C TYR A 209 -9.94 -8.24 19.02
N ILE A 210 -9.16 -8.20 17.95
CA ILE A 210 -9.68 -8.12 16.57
C ILE A 210 -9.35 -9.36 15.73
N GLY A 211 -8.58 -10.30 16.26
CA GLY A 211 -8.23 -11.53 15.55
C GLY A 211 -6.92 -12.15 16.01
N ALA A 212 -6.34 -12.99 15.17
CA ALA A 212 -5.07 -13.66 15.47
C ALA A 212 -4.15 -13.75 14.26
N LEU A 213 -2.85 -13.66 14.53
CA LEU A 213 -1.78 -13.93 13.57
C LEU A 213 -1.12 -15.24 13.95
N ALA A 214 -1.11 -16.18 13.01
CA ALA A 214 -0.41 -17.43 13.10
C ALA A 214 0.75 -17.47 12.11
N HIS A 215 1.84 -18.13 12.50
CA HIS A 215 2.79 -18.66 11.55
C HIS A 215 2.99 -20.15 11.75
N ILE A 216 3.21 -20.85 10.65
CA ILE A 216 3.48 -22.28 10.62
C ILE A 216 4.76 -22.59 9.87
N SER A 217 5.48 -23.61 10.34
CA SER A 217 6.57 -24.22 9.60
C SER A 217 6.39 -25.73 9.57
N LEU A 218 6.76 -26.35 8.45
CA LEU A 218 6.85 -27.81 8.39
C LEU A 218 7.89 -28.31 9.39
N ILE A 219 7.59 -29.43 10.03
CA ILE A 219 8.52 -30.07 10.95
C ILE A 219 9.51 -30.89 10.12
N THR A 220 10.79 -30.56 10.22
CA THR A 220 11.88 -31.41 9.70
C THR A 220 12.31 -32.41 10.78
N GLU A 221 12.98 -33.50 10.38
CA GLU A 221 13.55 -34.47 11.34
C GLU A 221 14.52 -33.83 12.35
N GLU A 222 15.17 -32.73 11.98
CA GLU A 222 16.03 -31.96 12.90
C GLU A 222 15.22 -31.16 13.93
N LEU A 223 14.07 -30.58 13.55
CA LEU A 223 13.20 -29.84 14.46
C LEU A 223 12.48 -30.76 15.46
N LEU A 224 12.21 -32.02 15.08
CA LEU A 224 11.66 -33.04 15.99
C LEU A 224 12.51 -33.27 17.25
N LYS A 225 13.82 -33.02 17.17
CA LYS A 225 14.75 -33.20 18.31
C LYS A 225 14.60 -32.10 19.37
N PHE A 226 14.12 -30.91 18.99
CA PHE A 226 13.95 -29.78 19.90
C PHE A 226 12.57 -29.72 20.56
N VAL A 227 11.55 -30.29 19.93
CA VAL A 227 10.17 -30.26 20.43
C VAL A 227 9.86 -31.38 21.43
N LYS A 228 10.64 -32.47 21.43
CA LYS A 228 10.46 -33.63 22.32
C LYS A 228 11.23 -33.56 23.65
N LYS A 229 11.74 -32.40 24.04
CA LYS A 229 12.55 -32.22 25.25
C LYS A 229 11.89 -31.23 26.19
#